data_AF-A0AAV5TDL9-F1
#
_entry.id   AF-A0AAV5TDL9-F1
#
_cell.length_a   1.000
_cell.length_b   1.000
_cell.length_c   1.000
_cell.angle_alpha   90.00
_cell.angle_beta   90.00
_cell.angle_gamma   90.00
#
_symmetry.space_group_name_H-M   'P 1'
#
loop_
_entity.id
_entity.type
_entity.pdbx_description
1 polymer ?
#
loop_
_entity_poly.entity_id
_entity_poly.type
_entity_poly.pdbx_seq_one_letter_code
_entity_poly.pdbx_strand_id
1 'polypeptide(L)'
;QGLYVFVVAVLAISSLTCGIARHQVMMPSSSSFKLRKRTIIAGITILVLAFFIPTTMFIVYPFNKLESDRLINESRFEIAWIRERGPYFVVPDTPFIHVILWCLFTVRLLTVWSELVQFSRL
;
A
#
# COMPACT_ATOMS: atom_id res chain seq x y z
N GLN A 1 9.24 -10.45 -0.68
CA GLN A 1 7.90 -10.26 -0.07
C GLN A 1 7.40 -8.83 -0.21
N GLY A 2 8.19 -7.79 0.09
CA GLY A 2 7.77 -6.38 -0.04
C GLY A 2 7.20 -6.00 -1.42
N LEU A 3 7.83 -6.43 -2.52
CA LEU A 3 7.32 -6.19 -3.88
C LEU A 3 5.93 -6.81 -4.10
N TYR A 4 5.69 -8.02 -3.61
CA TYR A 4 4.39 -8.69 -3.72
C TYR A 4 3.31 -7.93 -2.93
N VAL A 5 3.61 -7.58 -1.68
CA VAL A 5 2.70 -6.79 -0.82
C VAL A 5 2.40 -5.43 -1.47
N PHE A 6 3.41 -4.80 -2.08
CA PHE A 6 3.27 -3.54 -2.79
C PHE A 6 2.38 -3.67 -4.03
N VAL A 7 2.61 -4.66 -4.89
CA VAL A 7 1.80 -4.89 -6.10
C VAL A 7 0.34 -5.18 -5.73
N VAL A 8 0.11 -6.04 -4.73
CA VAL A 8 -1.23 -6.33 -4.22
C VAL A 8 -1.91 -5.07 -3.66
N ALA A 9 -1.18 -4.25 -2.89
CA ALA A 9 -1.71 -3.00 -2.36
C ALA A 9 -2.08 -2.01 -3.47
N VAL A 10 -1.23 -1.84 -4.48
CA VAL A 10 -1.51 -0.95 -5.63
C VAL A 10 -2.72 -1.41 -6.42
N LEU A 11 -2.84 -2.72 -6.68
CA LEU A 11 -4.02 -3.30 -7.34
C LEU A 11 -5.30 -3.07 -6.52
N ALA A 12 -5.23 -3.24 -5.19
CA ALA A 12 -6.35 -2.99 -4.30
C ALA A 12 -6.79 -1.52 -4.32
N ILE A 13 -5.85 -0.57 -4.17
CA ILE A 13 -6.13 0.87 -4.21
C ILE A 13 -6.75 1.26 -5.56
N SER A 14 -6.17 0.77 -6.66
CA SER A 14 -6.66 1.05 -8.02
C SER A 14 -8.10 0.57 -8.21
N SER A 15 -8.37 -0.68 -7.81
CA SER A 15 -9.71 -1.28 -7.89
C SER A 15 -10.73 -0.53 -7.04
N LEU A 16 -10.38 -0.18 -5.79
CA LEU A 16 -11.25 0.58 -4.90
C LEU A 16 -11.53 1.99 -5.43
N THR A 17 -10.51 2.69 -5.92
CA THR A 17 -10.66 4.03 -6.49
C THR A 17 -11.56 4.02 -7.72
N CYS A 18 -11.40 3.02 -8.59
CA CYS A 18 -12.27 2.80 -9.75
C CYS A 18 -13.72 2.52 -9.32
N GLY A 19 -13.91 1.65 -8.31
CA GLY A 19 -15.22 1.35 -7.75
C GLY A 19 -15.92 2.59 -7.19
N ILE A 20 -15.19 3.42 -6.42
CA ILE A 20 -15.71 4.69 -5.88
C ILE A 20 -16.07 5.62 -7.04
N ALA A 21 -15.18 5.82 -8.02
CA ALA A 21 -15.44 6.71 -9.15
C ALA A 21 -16.70 6.27 -9.93
N ARG A 22 -16.81 4.98 -10.26
CA ARG A 22 -17.98 4.42 -10.95
C ARG A 22 -19.27 4.59 -10.15
N HIS A 23 -19.23 4.30 -8.85
CA HIS A 23 -20.36 4.49 -7.96
C HIS A 23 -20.82 5.95 -7.92
N GLN A 24 -19.89 6.91 -7.86
CA GLN A 24 -20.22 8.35 -7.82
C GLN A 24 -20.83 8.86 -9.13
N VAL A 25 -20.46 8.27 -10.28
CA VAL A 25 -21.05 8.61 -11.59
C VAL A 25 -22.51 8.13 -11.70
N MET A 26 -22.83 6.95 -11.15
CA MET A 26 -24.18 6.38 -11.19
C MET A 26 -25.16 7.01 -10.20
N MET A 27 -24.67 7.74 -9.19
CA MET A 27 -25.50 8.32 -8.15
C MET A 27 -26.24 9.61 -8.62
N PRO A 28 -27.58 9.67 -8.48
CA PRO A 28 -28.36 10.86 -8.83
C PRO A 28 -27.97 12.04 -7.93
N SER A 29 -28.11 13.27 -8.46
CA SER A 29 -27.67 14.49 -7.76
C SER A 29 -28.38 14.76 -6.43
N SER A 30 -29.58 14.19 -6.24
CA SER A 30 -30.38 14.30 -5.01
C SER A 30 -30.01 13.25 -3.95
N SER A 31 -29.19 12.25 -4.28
CA SER A 31 -28.85 11.17 -3.35
C SER A 31 -27.90 11.65 -2.25
N SER A 32 -28.19 11.29 -0.99
CA SER A 32 -27.30 11.51 0.16
C SER A 32 -25.97 10.76 0.06
N PHE A 33 -25.92 9.71 -0.76
CA PHE A 33 -24.71 8.92 -1.02
C PHE A 33 -23.75 9.56 -2.04
N LYS A 34 -24.17 10.67 -2.67
CA LYS A 34 -23.30 11.43 -3.57
C LYS A 34 -22.30 12.25 -2.75
N LEU A 35 -21.06 11.83 -2.78
CA LEU A 35 -19.99 12.48 -2.03
C LEU A 35 -19.60 13.79 -2.70
N ARG A 36 -19.30 14.80 -1.89
CA ARG A 36 -18.74 16.05 -2.40
C ARG A 36 -17.33 15.78 -2.94
N LYS A 37 -16.92 16.51 -4.00
CA LYS A 37 -15.56 16.41 -4.59
C LYS A 37 -14.46 16.40 -3.52
N ARG A 38 -14.54 17.27 -2.51
CA ARG A 38 -13.59 17.34 -1.38
C ARG A 38 -13.56 16.07 -0.54
N THR A 39 -14.70 15.46 -0.27
CA THR A 39 -14.81 14.21 0.51
C THR A 39 -14.23 13.03 -0.26
N ILE A 40 -14.42 12.99 -1.58
CA ILE A 40 -13.82 11.96 -2.45
C ILE A 40 -12.29 12.07 -2.41
N ILE A 41 -11.75 13.29 -2.57
CA ILE A 41 -10.30 13.53 -2.52
C ILE A 41 -9.73 13.13 -1.15
N ALA A 42 -10.39 13.53 -0.06
CA ALA A 42 -9.98 13.15 1.29
C ALA A 42 -10.00 11.63 1.49
N GLY A 43 -11.06 10.95 1.03
CA GLY A 43 -11.18 9.50 1.11
C GLY A 43 -10.10 8.76 0.33
N ILE A 44 -9.80 9.19 -0.90
CA ILE A 44 -8.70 8.61 -1.71
C ILE A 44 -7.35 8.85 -1.04
N THR A 45 -7.14 10.04 -0.47
CA THR A 45 -5.89 10.38 0.23
C THR A 45 -5.69 9.48 1.46
N ILE A 46 -6.73 9.32 2.28
CA ILE A 46 -6.70 8.42 3.44
C ILE A 46 -6.44 6.99 3.01
N LEU A 47 -7.10 6.53 1.95
CA LEU A 47 -6.90 5.18 1.41
C LEU A 47 -5.44 4.96 1.00
N VAL A 48 -4.87 5.90 0.24
CA VAL A 48 -3.46 5.80 -0.17
C VAL A 48 -2.54 5.77 1.05
N LEU A 49 -2.73 6.66 2.03
CA LEU A 49 -1.91 6.69 3.24
C LEU A 49 -2.01 5.39 4.04
N ALA A 50 -3.22 4.84 4.18
CA ALA A 50 -3.49 3.61 4.92
C ALA A 50 -2.76 2.38 4.33
N PHE A 51 -2.60 2.34 3.00
CA PHE A 51 -1.87 1.25 2.34
C PHE A 51 -0.37 1.54 2.20
N PHE A 52 0.01 2.82 2.09
CA PHE A 52 1.39 3.23 1.86
C PHE A 52 2.25 3.16 3.13
N ILE A 53 1.71 3.57 4.29
CA ILE A 53 2.45 3.56 5.56
C ILE A 53 2.90 2.13 5.94
N PRO A 54 2.02 1.12 5.95
CA PRO A 54 2.42 -0.24 6.31
C PRO A 54 3.43 -0.83 5.33
N THR A 55 3.22 -0.66 4.02
CA THR A 55 4.19 -1.14 3.02
C THR A 55 5.54 -0.48 3.20
N THR A 56 5.58 0.82 3.49
CA THR A 56 6.83 1.53 3.77
C THR A 56 7.49 1.02 5.05
N MET A 57 6.73 0.74 6.11
CA MET A 57 7.30 0.16 7.35
C MET A 57 7.91 -1.22 7.12
N PHE A 58 7.24 -2.10 6.37
CA PHE A 58 7.79 -3.43 6.01
C PHE A 58 9.03 -3.37 5.11
N ILE A 59 9.25 -2.22 4.46
CA ILE A 59 10.36 -1.98 3.53
C ILE A 59 11.53 -1.30 4.26
N VAL A 60 11.26 -0.31 5.11
CA VAL A 60 12.27 0.53 5.79
C VAL A 60 12.77 -0.09 7.08
N TYR A 61 11.99 -0.97 7.72
CA TYR A 61 12.44 -1.71 8.89
C TYR A 61 12.96 -3.07 8.42
N PRO A 62 14.26 -3.19 8.04
CA PRO A 62 14.81 -4.45 7.59
C PRO A 62 14.66 -5.42 8.75
N PHE A 63 13.86 -6.47 8.53
CA PHE A 63 13.79 -7.58 9.45
C PHE A 63 15.19 -8.15 9.55
N ASN A 64 15.88 -7.89 10.66
CA ASN A 64 17.18 -8.48 10.92
C ASN A 64 16.98 -9.99 10.94
N LYS A 65 17.49 -10.67 9.90
CA LYS A 65 17.30 -12.10 9.72
C LYS A 65 17.72 -12.88 10.96
N LEU A 66 18.86 -12.54 11.56
CA LEU A 66 19.36 -13.20 12.76
C LEU A 66 18.40 -13.04 13.93
N GLU A 67 17.84 -11.84 14.10
CA GLU A 67 16.87 -11.58 15.15
C GLU A 67 15.53 -12.29 14.89
N SER A 68 15.06 -12.29 13.65
CA SER A 68 13.87 -13.07 13.28
C SER A 68 14.08 -14.56 13.49
N ASP A 69 15.27 -15.07 13.16
CA ASP A 69 15.58 -16.47 13.34
C ASP A 69 15.67 -16.86 14.82
N ARG A 70 16.25 -15.96 15.63
CA ARG A 70 16.30 -16.06 17.08
C ARG A 70 14.90 -16.07 17.69
N LEU A 71 14.03 -15.14 17.29
CA LEU A 71 12.64 -15.06 17.76
C LEU A 71 11.81 -16.29 17.40
N ILE A 72 12.02 -16.89 16.23
CA ILE A 72 11.34 -18.14 15.83
C ILE A 72 11.79 -19.30 16.71
N ASN A 73 13.09 -19.40 17.00
CA ASN A 73 13.66 -20.50 17.79
C ASN A 73 13.34 -20.36 19.29
N GLU A 74 13.32 -19.13 19.83
CA GLU A 74 13.03 -18.84 21.25
C GLU A 74 11.52 -18.73 21.54
N SER A 75 10.66 -18.82 20.53
CA SER A 75 9.22 -18.68 20.70
C SER A 75 8.65 -19.85 21.50
N ARG A 76 7.94 -19.52 22.58
CA ARG A 76 7.14 -20.46 23.41
C ARG A 76 6.07 -21.24 22.64
N PHE A 77 5.76 -20.85 21.41
CA PHE A 77 4.73 -21.46 20.57
C PHE A 77 5.30 -22.50 19.59
N GLU A 78 6.59 -22.85 19.72
CA GLU A 78 7.27 -23.86 18.87
C GLU A 78 7.10 -23.62 17.36
N ILE A 79 7.03 -22.35 16.94
CA ILE A 79 6.76 -21.95 15.54
C ILE A 79 7.88 -22.32 14.55
N ALA A 80 8.93 -23.00 15.00
CA ALA A 80 10.02 -23.50 14.16
C ALA A 80 9.50 -24.44 13.04
N TRP A 81 8.40 -25.17 13.28
CA TRP A 81 7.79 -26.08 12.30
C TRP A 81 7.40 -25.39 10.98
N ILE A 82 7.19 -24.06 10.98
CA ILE A 82 6.84 -23.30 9.77
C ILE A 82 7.98 -23.36 8.74
N ARG A 83 9.24 -23.42 9.19
CA ARG A 83 10.40 -23.57 8.28
C ARG A 83 10.44 -24.94 7.59
N GLU A 84 9.91 -25.97 8.25
CA GLU A 84 9.95 -27.34 7.74
C GLU A 84 8.88 -27.60 6.68
N ARG A 85 7.78 -26.82 6.69
CA ARG A 85 6.63 -27.04 5.80
C ARG A 85 6.60 -26.17 4.54
N GLY A 86 7.51 -25.22 4.39
CA GLY A 86 7.50 -24.33 3.23
C GLY A 86 8.83 -23.69 2.92
N PRO A 87 9.04 -23.28 1.66
CA PRO A 87 10.25 -22.57 1.25
C PRO A 87 10.35 -21.23 2.00
N TYR A 88 11.42 -21.07 2.76
CA TYR A 88 11.77 -19.80 3.40
C TYR A 88 12.54 -18.93 2.41
N PHE A 89 11.93 -17.83 1.95
CA PHE A 89 12.56 -16.91 1.00
C PHE A 89 13.33 -15.82 1.75
N VAL A 90 14.65 -15.85 1.65
CA VAL A 90 15.51 -14.76 2.14
C VAL A 90 15.54 -13.67 1.08
N VAL A 91 15.09 -12.47 1.44
CA VAL A 91 15.18 -11.30 0.56
C VAL A 91 16.53 -10.63 0.80
N PRO A 92 17.33 -10.35 -0.25
CA PRO A 92 18.59 -9.63 -0.09
C PRO A 92 18.35 -8.18 0.35
N ASP A 93 19.09 -7.75 1.38
CA ASP A 93 19.10 -6.38 1.90
C ASP A 93 19.68 -5.42 0.86
N THR A 94 18.82 -4.95 -0.05
CA THR A 94 19.20 -3.97 -1.07
C THR A 94 18.37 -2.70 -0.89
N PRO A 95 18.79 -1.80 0.03
CA PRO A 95 18.10 -0.54 0.25
C PRO A 95 18.02 0.33 -1.02
N PHE A 96 18.93 0.12 -1.99
CA PHE A 96 18.90 0.79 -3.30
C PHE A 96 17.63 0.52 -4.11
N ILE A 97 17.16 -0.74 -4.17
CA ILE A 97 15.91 -1.07 -4.87
C ILE A 97 14.72 -0.36 -4.20
N HIS A 98 14.81 -0.16 -2.88
CA HIS A 98 13.75 0.44 -2.08
C HIS A 98 13.66 1.94 -2.36
N VAL A 99 14.79 2.63 -2.39
CA VAL A 99 14.87 4.06 -2.75
C VAL A 99 14.34 4.31 -4.16
N ILE A 100 14.72 3.46 -5.14
CA ILE A 100 14.25 3.59 -6.53
C ILE A 100 12.72 3.45 -6.62
N LEU A 101 12.15 2.43 -5.98
CA LEU A 101 10.69 2.24 -5.96
C LEU A 101 9.97 3.39 -5.26
N TRP A 102 10.55 3.92 -4.17
CA TRP A 102 9.97 5.05 -3.43
C TRP A 102 9.96 6.33 -4.25
N CYS A 103 11.04 6.62 -4.98
CA CYS A 103 11.13 7.75 -5.90
C CYS A 103 10.11 7.66 -7.04
N LEU A 104 9.98 6.48 -7.67
CA LEU A 104 8.99 6.28 -8.74
C LEU A 104 7.56 6.48 -8.23
N PHE A 105 7.27 5.99 -7.02
CA PHE A 105 5.94 6.12 -6.42
C PHE A 105 5.61 7.56 -6.03
N THR A 106 6.53 8.29 -5.40
CA THR A 106 6.31 9.71 -5.03
C THR A 106 6.11 10.59 -6.25
N VAL A 107 6.89 10.40 -7.31
CA VAL A 107 6.67 11.09 -8.59
C VAL A 107 5.28 10.79 -9.13
N ARG A 108 4.82 9.53 -9.03
CA ARG A 108 3.50 9.18 -9.54
C ARG A 108 2.35 9.72 -8.70
N LEU A 109 2.53 9.78 -7.38
CA LEU A 109 1.58 10.41 -6.48
C LEU A 109 1.44 11.91 -6.77
N LEU A 110 2.56 12.61 -6.97
CA LEU A 110 2.57 14.04 -7.28
C LEU A 110 1.88 14.36 -8.60
N THR A 111 2.10 13.54 -9.63
CA THR A 111 1.43 13.72 -10.93
C THR A 111 -0.08 13.51 -10.81
N VAL A 112 -0.54 12.44 -10.16
CA VAL A 112 -1.98 12.20 -9.92
C VAL A 112 -2.59 13.32 -9.08
N TRP A 113 -1.88 13.82 -8.06
CA TRP A 113 -2.33 14.94 -7.26
C TRP A 113 -2.51 16.21 -8.10
N SER A 114 -1.54 16.51 -8.99
CA SER A 114 -1.61 17.67 -9.86
C SER A 114 -2.80 17.63 -10.82
N GLU A 115 -3.10 16.44 -11.38
CA GLU A 115 -4.25 16.21 -12.25
C GLU A 115 -5.57 16.40 -11.50
N LEU A 116 -5.67 15.85 -10.29
CA LEU A 116 -6.85 16.01 -9.43
C LEU A 116 -7.08 17.48 -9.03
N VAL A 117 -6.02 18.21 -8.73
CA VAL A 117 -6.11 19.66 -8.43
C VAL A 117 -6.60 20.43 -9.64
N GLN A 118 -6.10 20.13 -10.85
CA GLN A 118 -6.59 20.78 -12.07
C GLN A 118 -8.07 20.48 -12.33
N PHE A 119 -8.49 19.22 -12.18
CA PHE A 119 -9.89 18.83 -12.35
C PHE A 119 -10.82 19.47 -11.31
N SER A 120 -10.31 19.80 -10.12
CA SER A 120 -11.10 20.48 -9.08
C SER A 120 -11.39 21.95 -9.38
N ARG A 121 -10.61 22.58 -10.27
CA ARG A 121 -10.78 23.98 -10.67
C ARG A 121 -11.76 24.16 -11.84
N LEU A 122 -12.13 23.07 -12.50
CA LEU A 122 -13.15 22.99 -13.55
C LEU A 122 -14.50 22.55 -12.97
#